data_AF-A0A848DK56-F1
#
_entry.id   AF-A0A848DK56-F1
#
_cell.length_a   1.000
_cell.length_b   1.000
_cell.length_c   1.000
_cell.angle_alpha   90.00
_cell.angle_beta   90.00
_cell.angle_gamma   90.00
#
_symmetry.space_group_name_H-M   'P 1'
#
loop_
_entity.id
_entity.type
_entity.pdbx_description
1 polymer ?
#
loop_
_entity_poly.entity_id
_entity_poly.type
_entity_poly.pdbx_seq_one_letter_code
_entity_poly.pdbx_strand_id
1 'polypeptide(L)'
;GWAGVIGGMLTVALIASVESLLSAVAVDRMHNGPRTDADRELLGQGAANTVSGFLGGLPITGVIVRSSANVLAGAKTRASTVLHGIWIAVFAIALIDVVEMIPLAALAGLLVVVGVQLVKLADIRTAHQHRELAVYLATVAGVLVLNLLEGVLIGLVLAGLLVLHRAVRARVRLEEPGDGTSGPLRVVVEGTLSFLSVPALSRVLGEVPAGTPVRIDLIVDYLDHAAYDHLAGWTERHRATGTRVQVFEPGAAEAAEHPRPRFATWSQWRGDETASPRAPMLAGVAAYHERTAGLLRPTLRELAGGQDPSGLLLSCADSRVMPNVITHSGPGDLFTVQNVGNLVAGTSVRAAVQYATSVLRVPLIAVVGHSGCGAMRGLLDGVPTDMPDGALGDWLKAGAPSLQAYRDGHPVAAAGLRAGYGEAEALAMVNVALQLDVLRAQGVDAELMGLFFDIPTAQVLVFDAGANEFRPLDRDTPLAPAGR
;
A
#
# COMPACT_ATOMS: atom_id res chain seq x y z
N GLY A 1 35.33 28.72 -26.98
CA GLY A 1 34.66 28.18 -28.20
C GLY A 1 33.23 27.80 -27.88
N TRP A 2 32.39 27.59 -28.90
CA TRP A 2 30.96 27.25 -28.73
C TRP A 2 30.69 26.05 -27.81
N ALA A 3 31.62 25.08 -27.73
CA ALA A 3 31.51 23.95 -26.80
C ALA A 3 31.45 24.38 -25.32
N GLY A 4 32.22 25.39 -24.91
CA GLY A 4 32.18 25.92 -23.54
C GLY A 4 30.90 26.69 -23.23
N VAL A 5 30.35 27.38 -24.25
CA VAL A 5 29.05 28.07 -24.14
C VAL A 5 27.93 27.06 -23.97
N ILE A 6 27.89 26.02 -24.81
CA ILE A 6 26.91 24.93 -24.71
C ILE A 6 27.00 24.23 -23.34
N GLY A 7 28.22 23.93 -22.87
CA GLY A 7 28.44 23.33 -21.55
C GLY A 7 27.91 24.21 -20.41
N GLY A 8 28.17 25.52 -20.46
CA GLY A 8 27.63 26.48 -19.50
C GLY A 8 26.10 26.58 -19.53
N MET A 9 25.51 26.60 -20.73
CA MET A 9 24.05 26.64 -20.91
C MET A 9 23.38 25.40 -20.30
N LEU A 10 23.91 24.20 -20.58
CA LEU A 10 23.39 22.95 -20.03
C LEU A 10 23.51 22.90 -18.50
N THR A 11 24.63 23.38 -17.97
CA THR A 11 24.89 23.44 -16.52
C THR A 11 23.87 24.34 -15.82
N VAL A 12 23.70 25.57 -16.33
CA VAL A 12 22.73 26.54 -15.77
C VAL A 12 21.30 26.02 -15.91
N ALA A 13 20.94 25.46 -17.06
CA ALA A 13 19.61 24.89 -17.27
C ALA A 13 19.31 23.77 -16.27
N LEU A 14 20.26 22.87 -16.02
CA LEU A 14 20.10 21.77 -15.08
C LEU A 14 19.99 22.26 -13.63
N ILE A 15 20.92 23.12 -13.20
CA ILE A 15 20.93 23.67 -11.83
C ILE A 15 19.63 24.44 -11.56
N ALA A 16 19.26 25.36 -12.45
CA ALA A 16 18.06 26.17 -12.29
C ALA A 16 16.80 25.28 -12.27
N SER A 17 16.73 24.25 -13.11
CA SER A 17 15.59 23.30 -13.14
C SER A 17 15.46 22.52 -11.83
N VAL A 18 16.58 22.01 -11.32
CA VAL A 18 16.61 21.28 -10.04
C VAL A 18 16.20 22.20 -8.89
N GLU A 19 16.74 23.42 -8.84
CA GLU A 19 16.39 24.38 -7.79
C GLU A 19 14.93 24.84 -7.85
N SER A 20 14.38 25.07 -9.05
CA SER A 20 12.98 25.48 -9.19
C SER A 20 12.03 24.36 -8.76
N LEU A 21 12.31 23.12 -9.17
CA LEU A 21 11.52 21.96 -8.75
C LEU A 21 11.62 21.70 -7.23
N LEU A 22 12.83 21.77 -6.65
CA LEU A 22 13.01 21.62 -5.21
C LEU A 22 12.29 22.74 -4.43
N SER A 23 12.34 23.97 -4.94
CA SER A 23 11.63 25.10 -4.37
C SER A 23 10.11 24.92 -4.46
N ALA A 24 9.60 24.47 -5.61
CA ALA A 24 8.18 24.18 -5.80
C ALA A 24 7.68 23.08 -4.85
N VAL A 25 8.39 21.95 -4.76
CA VAL A 25 8.03 20.85 -3.86
C VAL A 25 8.06 21.30 -2.39
N ALA A 26 9.01 22.14 -2.00
CA ALA A 26 9.06 22.67 -0.64
C ALA A 26 7.90 23.61 -0.34
N VAL A 27 7.53 24.48 -1.29
CA VAL A 27 6.41 25.42 -1.17
C VAL A 27 5.07 24.69 -1.15
N ASP A 28 4.91 23.66 -1.97
CA ASP A 28 3.71 22.79 -2.00
C ASP A 28 3.42 22.13 -0.63
N ARG A 29 4.46 21.92 0.20
CA ARG A 29 4.29 21.40 1.57
C ARG A 29 3.83 22.46 2.57
N MET A 30 3.91 23.74 2.22
CA MET A 30 3.56 24.86 3.10
C MET A 30 2.12 25.36 2.90
N HIS A 31 1.40 24.84 1.91
CA HIS A 31 0.03 25.23 1.62
C HIS A 31 -0.86 24.04 1.25
N ASN A 32 -2.18 24.20 1.39
CA ASN A 32 -3.17 23.17 1.05
C ASN A 32 -3.83 23.38 -0.32
N GLY A 33 -3.29 24.28 -1.16
CA GLY A 33 -3.81 24.55 -2.51
C GLY A 33 -3.42 23.49 -3.54
N PRO A 34 -3.77 23.71 -4.84
CA PRO A 34 -3.34 22.85 -5.93
C PRO A 34 -1.82 22.70 -5.96
N ARG A 35 -1.35 21.47 -6.19
CA ARG A 35 0.08 21.18 -6.30
C ARG A 35 0.67 21.68 -7.60
N THR A 36 1.97 21.91 -7.58
CA THR A 36 2.72 22.39 -8.74
C THR A 36 2.84 21.29 -9.80
N ASP A 37 2.61 21.65 -11.06
CA ASP A 37 2.86 20.83 -12.23
C ASP A 37 4.32 21.05 -12.68
N ALA A 38 5.14 20.01 -12.57
CA ALA A 38 6.59 20.09 -12.83
C ALA A 38 6.92 20.48 -14.27
N ASP A 39 6.16 19.98 -15.26
CA ASP A 39 6.41 20.29 -16.66
C ASP A 39 6.11 21.77 -16.94
N ARG A 40 5.02 22.28 -16.35
CA ARG A 40 4.66 23.70 -16.45
C ARG A 40 5.67 24.62 -15.77
N GLU A 41 6.22 24.21 -14.63
CA GLU A 41 7.27 24.96 -13.94
C GLU A 41 8.54 25.06 -14.79
N LEU A 42 9.00 23.93 -15.36
CA LEU A 42 10.18 23.91 -16.22
C LEU A 42 9.99 24.72 -17.50
N LEU A 43 8.82 24.63 -18.14
CA LEU A 43 8.48 25.46 -19.30
C LEU A 43 8.47 26.95 -18.95
N GLY A 44 7.87 27.31 -17.81
CA GLY A 44 7.84 28.68 -17.31
C GLY A 44 9.24 29.23 -17.04
N GLN A 45 10.09 28.44 -16.38
CA GLN A 45 11.48 28.79 -16.11
C GLN A 45 12.30 28.96 -17.39
N GLY A 46 12.12 28.07 -18.38
CA GLY A 46 12.78 28.16 -19.69
C GLY A 46 12.40 29.43 -20.45
N ALA A 47 11.10 29.75 -20.48
CA ALA A 47 10.59 30.98 -21.08
C ALA A 47 11.15 32.23 -20.37
N ALA A 48 11.13 32.23 -19.04
CA ALA A 48 11.62 33.35 -18.23
C ALA A 48 13.13 33.60 -18.42
N ASN A 49 13.93 32.52 -18.48
CA ASN A 49 15.37 32.62 -18.75
C ASN A 49 15.68 33.06 -20.18
N THR A 50 14.87 32.65 -21.16
CA THR A 50 15.00 33.11 -22.54
C THR A 50 14.79 34.62 -22.62
N VAL A 51 13.71 35.13 -22.01
CA VAL A 51 13.43 36.58 -21.95
C VAL A 51 14.53 37.31 -21.18
N SER A 52 14.98 36.79 -20.04
CA SER A 52 16.08 37.38 -19.26
C SER A 52 17.34 37.53 -20.11
N GLY A 53 17.76 36.47 -20.81
CA GLY A 53 18.95 36.49 -21.67
C GLY A 53 18.84 37.49 -22.82
N PHE A 54 17.68 37.61 -23.47
CA PHE A 54 17.45 38.62 -24.51
C PHE A 54 17.56 40.06 -24.00
N LEU A 55 17.18 40.30 -22.74
CA LEU A 55 17.29 41.61 -22.09
C LEU A 55 18.67 41.87 -21.47
N GLY A 56 19.64 40.96 -21.65
CA GLY A 56 20.97 41.06 -21.03
C GLY A 56 20.98 40.72 -19.53
N GLY A 57 19.94 40.05 -19.04
CA GLY A 57 19.80 39.62 -17.66
C GLY A 57 20.58 38.34 -17.34
N LEU A 58 20.73 38.09 -16.04
CA LEU A 58 21.33 36.85 -15.52
C LEU A 58 20.31 35.70 -15.52
N PRO A 59 20.77 34.43 -15.48
CA PRO A 59 19.89 33.29 -15.29
C PRO A 59 19.09 33.41 -14.00
N ILE A 60 17.83 32.99 -14.06
CA ILE A 60 16.86 33.04 -12.97
C ILE A 60 16.35 31.64 -12.63
N THR A 61 16.01 31.46 -11.35
CA THR A 61 15.69 30.17 -10.71
C THR A 61 14.64 30.41 -9.62
N GLY A 62 13.94 29.35 -9.21
CA GLY A 62 13.06 29.37 -8.04
C GLY A 62 13.85 29.50 -6.73
N VAL A 63 13.37 30.34 -5.81
CA VAL A 63 14.06 30.60 -4.53
C VAL A 63 13.16 30.26 -3.35
N ILE A 64 13.47 29.14 -2.68
CA ILE A 64 12.73 28.62 -1.53
C ILE A 64 12.52 29.65 -0.41
N VAL A 65 13.54 30.46 -0.08
CA VAL A 65 13.48 31.42 1.03
C VAL A 65 12.47 32.53 0.77
N ARG A 66 12.44 33.06 -0.46
CA ARG A 66 11.48 34.12 -0.82
C ARG A 66 10.07 33.56 -0.98
N SER A 67 9.94 32.38 -1.59
CA SER A 67 8.64 31.74 -1.78
C SER A 67 8.01 31.34 -0.43
N SER A 68 8.80 30.80 0.50
CA SER A 68 8.33 30.48 1.85
C SER A 68 7.90 31.72 2.62
N ALA A 69 8.68 32.81 2.59
CA ALA A 69 8.29 34.08 3.21
C ALA A 69 7.00 34.64 2.60
N ASN A 70 6.84 34.55 1.28
CA ASN A 70 5.64 34.99 0.57
C ASN A 70 4.39 34.20 0.99
N VAL A 71 4.52 32.87 1.14
CA VAL A 71 3.44 31.99 1.64
C VAL A 71 3.11 32.30 3.10
N LEU A 72 4.12 32.49 3.95
CA LEU A 72 3.94 32.85 5.36
C LEU A 72 3.31 34.23 5.55
N ALA A 73 3.58 35.16 4.63
CA ALA A 73 2.90 36.47 4.57
C ALA A 73 1.44 36.38 4.06
N GLY A 74 0.94 35.17 3.76
CA GLY A 74 -0.44 34.93 3.36
C GLY A 74 -0.74 35.16 1.88
N ALA A 75 0.29 35.25 1.02
CA ALA A 75 0.08 35.40 -0.42
C ALA A 75 -0.58 34.15 -1.02
N LYS A 76 -1.61 34.37 -1.86
CA LYS A 76 -2.42 33.29 -2.48
C LYS A 76 -2.44 33.33 -4.01
N THR A 77 -1.94 34.41 -4.62
CA THR A 77 -2.05 34.64 -6.07
C THR A 77 -0.72 35.04 -6.68
N ARG A 78 -0.59 34.85 -8.00
CA ARG A 78 0.57 35.28 -8.80
C ARG A 78 0.77 36.81 -8.80
N ALA A 79 -0.24 37.58 -8.39
CA ALA A 79 -0.10 39.04 -8.27
C ALA A 79 0.99 39.42 -7.26
N SER A 80 1.20 38.62 -6.20
CA SER A 80 2.25 38.90 -5.22
C SER A 80 3.65 38.88 -5.85
N THR A 81 3.95 37.91 -6.72
CA THR A 81 5.27 37.81 -7.37
C THR A 81 5.47 38.93 -8.41
N VAL A 82 4.42 39.30 -9.14
CA VAL A 82 4.46 40.43 -10.09
C VAL A 82 4.68 41.75 -9.35
N LEU A 83 3.93 42.01 -8.28
CA LEU A 83 4.11 43.21 -7.46
C LEU A 83 5.49 43.26 -6.82
N HIS A 84 6.01 42.12 -6.34
CA HIS A 84 7.37 42.03 -5.82
C HIS A 84 8.42 42.47 -6.86
N GLY A 85 8.30 41.99 -8.12
CA GLY A 85 9.17 42.42 -9.21
C GLY A 85 9.07 43.91 -9.52
N ILE A 86 7.86 44.47 -9.53
CA ILE A 86 7.62 45.91 -9.73
C ILE A 86 8.27 46.72 -8.61
N TRP A 87 8.10 46.32 -7.35
CA TRP A 87 8.72 47.02 -6.21
C TRP A 87 10.23 46.97 -6.26
N ILE A 88 10.83 45.83 -6.64
CA ILE A 88 12.28 45.73 -6.84
C ILE A 88 12.73 46.74 -7.91
N ALA A 89 12.04 46.82 -9.05
CA ALA A 89 12.40 47.76 -10.11
C ALA A 89 12.27 49.22 -9.64
N VAL A 90 11.18 49.57 -8.95
CA VAL A 90 10.95 50.92 -8.42
C VAL A 90 12.04 51.31 -7.42
N PHE A 91 12.34 50.45 -6.44
CA PHE A 91 13.36 50.76 -5.44
C PHE A 91 14.77 50.78 -6.02
N ALA A 92 15.10 49.88 -6.96
CA ALA A 92 16.40 49.89 -7.62
C ALA A 92 16.65 51.18 -8.41
N ILE A 93 15.62 51.75 -9.05
CA ILE A 93 15.74 53.00 -9.81
C ILE A 93 15.69 54.22 -8.87
N ALA A 94 14.75 54.25 -7.92
CA ALA A 94 14.51 55.43 -7.08
C ALA A 94 15.51 55.59 -5.94
N LEU A 95 16.12 54.49 -5.46
CA LEU A 95 17.00 54.47 -4.29
C LEU A 95 18.42 54.01 -4.62
N ILE A 96 18.86 54.16 -5.88
CA ILE A 96 20.18 53.70 -6.33
C ILE A 96 21.31 54.24 -5.44
N ASP A 97 21.28 55.53 -5.10
CA ASP A 97 22.28 56.18 -4.25
C ASP A 97 22.35 55.55 -2.84
N VAL A 98 21.21 55.10 -2.30
CA VAL A 98 21.13 54.47 -0.98
C VAL A 98 21.62 53.02 -1.04
N VAL A 99 21.31 52.30 -2.12
CA VAL A 99 21.76 50.92 -2.33
C VAL A 99 23.29 50.85 -2.43
N GLU A 100 23.93 51.83 -3.06
CA GLU A 100 25.40 51.92 -3.14
C GLU A 100 26.06 52.14 -1.78
N MET A 101 25.34 52.67 -0.78
CA MET A 101 25.86 52.84 0.58
C MET A 101 25.85 51.55 1.40
N ILE A 102 25.29 50.44 0.90
CA ILE A 102 25.18 49.18 1.65
C ILE A 102 26.58 48.58 1.87
N PRO A 103 27.04 48.42 3.14
CA PRO A 103 28.34 47.82 3.40
C PRO A 103 28.37 46.35 2.98
N LEU A 104 29.44 45.93 2.29
CA LEU A 104 29.66 44.54 1.91
C LEU A 104 29.63 43.58 3.12
N ALA A 105 30.06 44.05 4.30
CA ALA A 105 30.00 43.29 5.54
C ALA A 105 28.56 42.93 5.96
N ALA A 106 27.59 43.83 5.71
CA ALA A 106 26.18 43.56 6.00
C ALA A 106 25.61 42.47 5.07
N LEU A 107 25.97 42.51 3.78
CA LEU A 107 25.59 41.49 2.80
C LEU A 107 26.22 40.13 3.11
N ALA A 108 27.50 40.11 3.48
CA ALA A 108 28.18 38.87 3.90
C ALA A 108 27.52 38.25 5.14
N GLY A 109 27.21 39.07 6.16
CA GLY A 109 26.49 38.62 7.35
C GLY A 109 25.13 38.03 7.03
N LEU A 110 24.35 38.68 6.15
CA LEU A 110 23.08 38.17 5.68
C LEU A 110 23.22 36.80 5.00
N LEU A 111 24.21 36.63 4.11
CA LEU A 111 24.47 35.36 3.43
C LEU A 111 24.83 34.23 4.40
N VAL A 112 25.63 34.52 5.43
CA VAL A 112 25.97 33.53 6.47
C VAL A 112 24.73 33.10 7.24
N VAL A 113 23.88 34.04 7.67
CA VAL A 113 22.65 33.73 8.41
C VAL A 113 21.70 32.88 7.56
N VAL A 114 21.49 33.26 6.29
CA VAL A 114 20.65 32.49 5.36
C VAL A 114 21.22 31.09 5.13
N GLY A 115 22.53 30.97 4.94
CA GLY A 115 23.20 29.67 4.78
C GLY A 115 23.00 28.75 6.00
N VAL A 116 23.13 29.28 7.21
CA VAL A 116 22.89 28.52 8.46
C VAL A 116 21.43 28.08 8.57
N GLN A 117 20.47 28.93 8.19
CA GLN A 117 19.04 28.59 8.26
C GLN A 117 18.61 27.49 7.28
N LEU A 118 19.35 27.28 6.18
CA LEU A 118 19.07 26.20 5.22
C LEU A 118 19.50 24.81 5.75
N VAL A 119 20.37 24.74 6.76
CA VAL A 119 20.85 23.47 7.33
C VAL A 119 19.88 22.98 8.41
N LYS A 120 19.08 21.96 8.07
CA LYS A 120 18.18 21.31 9.03
C LYS A 120 18.89 20.16 9.76
N LEU A 121 19.12 20.32 11.06
CA LEU A 121 19.78 19.30 11.89
C LEU A 121 19.04 17.95 11.94
N ALA A 122 17.71 17.96 11.76
CA ALA A 122 16.91 16.74 11.73
C ALA A 122 17.28 15.82 10.55
N ASP A 123 17.53 16.39 9.38
CA ASP A 123 17.85 15.63 8.16
C ASP A 123 19.22 14.93 8.28
N ILE A 124 20.20 15.59 8.91
CA ILE A 124 21.53 15.04 9.18
C ILE A 124 21.45 13.85 10.16
N ARG A 125 20.62 13.96 11.21
CA ARG A 125 20.42 12.86 12.17
C ARG A 125 19.77 11.65 11.52
N THR A 126 18.78 11.87 10.67
CA THR A 126 18.10 10.80 9.91
C THR A 126 19.07 10.10 8.94
N ALA A 127 19.90 10.86 8.22
CA ALA A 127 20.91 10.32 7.31
C ALA A 127 21.97 9.46 8.04
N HIS A 128 22.36 9.86 9.26
CA HIS A 128 23.26 9.07 10.10
C HIS A 128 22.64 7.72 10.51
N GLN A 129 21.36 7.72 10.91
CA GLN A 129 20.66 6.48 11.34
C GLN A 129 20.52 5.47 10.19
N HIS A 130 20.32 5.92 8.95
CA HIS A 130 20.11 5.04 7.78
C HIS A 130 21.41 4.66 7.04
N ARG A 131 22.59 4.99 7.60
CA ARG A 131 23.91 4.79 6.98
C ARG A 131 24.06 5.47 5.61
N GLU A 132 23.35 6.57 5.39
CA GLU A 132 23.42 7.37 4.15
C GLU A 132 24.29 8.61 4.30
N LEU A 133 24.87 8.81 5.50
CA LEU A 133 25.81 9.89 5.81
C LEU A 133 27.01 9.94 4.84
N ALA A 134 27.48 8.78 4.35
CA ALA A 134 28.58 8.73 3.39
C ALA A 134 28.24 9.44 2.07
N VAL A 135 26.99 9.29 1.59
CA VAL A 135 26.52 9.99 0.39
C VAL A 135 26.46 11.49 0.65
N TYR A 136 25.87 11.87 1.77
CA TYR A 136 25.75 13.27 2.16
C TYR A 136 27.11 13.98 2.25
N LEU A 137 28.08 13.38 2.94
CA LEU A 137 29.43 13.92 3.07
C LEU A 137 30.18 13.95 1.73
N ALA A 138 30.02 12.93 0.89
CA ALA A 138 30.62 12.91 -0.44
C ALA A 138 30.06 14.02 -1.34
N THR A 139 28.75 14.27 -1.30
CA THR A 139 28.13 15.38 -2.03
C THR A 139 28.65 16.72 -1.54
N VAL A 140 28.67 16.96 -0.21
CA VAL A 140 29.18 18.22 0.36
C VAL A 140 30.65 18.43 0.01
N ALA A 141 31.50 17.41 0.17
CA ALA A 141 32.90 17.49 -0.20
C ALA A 141 33.08 17.74 -1.70
N GLY A 142 32.27 17.09 -2.54
CA GLY A 142 32.26 17.30 -3.99
C GLY A 142 31.90 18.73 -4.36
N VAL A 143 30.87 19.31 -3.74
CA VAL A 143 30.49 20.72 -3.97
C VAL A 143 31.59 21.69 -3.50
N LEU A 144 32.24 21.42 -2.37
CA LEU A 144 33.29 22.30 -1.81
C LEU A 144 34.62 22.25 -2.58
N VAL A 145 34.99 21.09 -3.13
CA VAL A 145 36.29 20.88 -3.79
C VAL A 145 36.21 21.07 -5.30
N LEU A 146 35.10 20.66 -5.91
CA LEU A 146 34.87 20.75 -7.36
C LEU A 146 33.97 21.95 -7.62
N ASN A 147 32.69 21.72 -7.94
CA ASN A 147 31.64 22.71 -8.03
C ASN A 147 30.29 22.05 -7.74
N LEU A 148 29.21 22.85 -7.73
CA LEU A 148 27.85 22.40 -7.43
C LEU A 148 27.40 21.23 -8.31
N LEU A 149 27.58 21.34 -9.63
CA LEU A 149 27.12 20.34 -10.59
C LEU A 149 27.79 18.98 -10.36
N GLU A 150 29.12 18.96 -10.32
CA GLU A 150 29.93 17.77 -10.12
C GLU A 150 29.65 17.13 -8.76
N GLY A 151 29.50 17.94 -7.71
CA GLY A 151 29.14 17.46 -6.38
C GLY A 151 27.79 16.76 -6.35
N VAL A 152 26.76 17.35 -6.99
CA VAL A 152 25.42 16.74 -7.08
C VAL A 152 25.45 15.46 -7.92
N LEU A 153 26.18 15.43 -9.04
CA LEU A 153 26.32 14.23 -9.87
C LEU A 153 27.00 13.09 -9.11
N ILE A 154 28.07 13.37 -8.37
CA ILE A 154 28.74 12.39 -7.50
C ILE A 154 27.74 11.83 -6.48
N GLY A 155 26.97 12.70 -5.83
CA GLY A 155 25.94 12.30 -4.87
C GLY A 155 24.88 11.38 -5.48
N LEU A 156 24.35 11.74 -6.65
CA LEU A 156 23.32 10.97 -7.35
C LEU A 156 23.85 9.60 -7.80
N VAL A 157 25.05 9.55 -8.37
CA VAL A 157 25.68 8.30 -8.79
C VAL A 157 25.92 7.40 -7.58
N LEU A 158 26.46 7.94 -6.49
CA LEU A 158 26.74 7.16 -5.28
C LEU A 158 25.44 6.65 -4.63
N ALA A 159 24.39 7.47 -4.59
CA ALA A 159 23.06 7.06 -4.13
C ALA A 159 22.50 5.92 -5.00
N GLY A 160 22.55 6.07 -6.32
CA GLY A 160 22.11 5.04 -7.27
C GLY A 160 22.89 3.73 -7.13
N LEU A 161 24.21 3.81 -6.97
CA LEU A 161 25.07 2.65 -6.74
C LEU A 161 24.74 1.94 -5.42
N LEU A 162 24.44 2.69 -4.35
CA LEU A 162 24.06 2.10 -3.07
C LEU A 162 22.68 1.44 -3.13
N VAL A 163 21.71 2.06 -3.82
CA VAL A 163 20.40 1.46 -4.05
C VAL A 163 20.55 0.19 -4.88
N LEU A 164 21.33 0.23 -5.97
CA LEU A 164 21.62 -0.94 -6.79
C LEU A 164 22.29 -2.04 -5.95
N HIS A 165 23.28 -1.70 -5.14
CA HIS A 165 23.97 -2.65 -4.27
C HIS A 165 23.07 -3.25 -3.19
N ARG A 166 22.11 -2.47 -2.67
CA ARG A 166 21.09 -2.96 -1.73
C ARG A 166 20.08 -3.87 -2.42
N ALA A 167 19.62 -3.50 -3.62
CA ALA A 167 18.64 -4.25 -4.40
C ALA A 167 19.20 -5.56 -4.97
N VAL A 168 20.50 -5.60 -5.27
CA VAL A 168 21.16 -6.76 -5.89
C VAL A 168 21.55 -7.85 -4.88
N ARG A 169 21.56 -7.55 -3.57
CA ARG A 169 21.97 -8.52 -2.55
C ARG A 169 20.82 -9.42 -2.14
N ALA A 170 20.68 -10.57 -2.80
CA ALA A 170 19.91 -11.69 -2.23
C ALA A 170 20.57 -12.14 -0.92
N ARG A 171 19.75 -12.41 0.11
CA ARG A 171 20.22 -13.04 1.35
C ARG A 171 20.07 -14.55 1.18
N VAL A 172 21.20 -15.24 1.02
CA VAL A 172 21.26 -16.70 0.96
C VAL A 172 21.86 -17.19 2.27
N ARG A 173 21.15 -18.05 2.99
CA ARG A 173 21.59 -18.60 4.28
C ARG A 173 21.44 -20.11 4.30
N LEU A 174 22.42 -20.78 4.89
CA LEU A 174 22.34 -22.19 5.26
C LEU A 174 21.84 -22.27 6.69
N GLU A 175 20.74 -22.96 6.92
CA GLU A 175 20.23 -23.29 8.25
C GLU A 175 20.42 -24.78 8.48
N GLU A 176 21.15 -25.11 9.54
CA GLU A 176 21.20 -26.49 10.03
C GLU A 176 19.83 -26.88 10.60
N PRO A 177 19.39 -28.14 10.44
CA PRO A 177 18.14 -28.60 11.03
C PRO A 177 18.16 -28.37 12.55
N GLY A 178 17.21 -27.58 13.04
CA GLY A 178 17.12 -27.21 14.46
C GLY A 178 17.08 -28.44 15.40
N ASP A 179 17.75 -28.29 16.54
CA ASP A 179 17.87 -29.20 17.69
C ASP A 179 17.13 -30.54 17.57
N GLY A 180 17.86 -31.58 17.16
CA GLY A 180 17.53 -32.98 17.49
C GLY A 180 16.64 -33.74 16.51
N THR A 181 16.26 -33.17 15.36
CA THR A 181 15.55 -33.90 14.30
C THR A 181 16.44 -34.13 13.07
N SER A 182 16.55 -35.38 12.61
CA SER A 182 17.23 -35.81 11.38
C SER A 182 16.51 -35.29 10.12
N GLY A 183 16.46 -33.97 9.96
CA GLY A 183 15.83 -33.27 8.84
C GLY A 183 16.82 -32.98 7.70
N PRO A 184 16.32 -32.70 6.49
CA PRO A 184 17.16 -32.23 5.39
C PRO A 184 17.80 -30.88 5.73
N LEU A 185 19.01 -30.65 5.23
CA LEU A 185 19.70 -29.36 5.35
C LEU A 185 18.88 -28.27 4.65
N ARG A 186 18.72 -27.10 5.28
CA ARG A 186 17.83 -26.05 4.77
C ARG A 186 18.65 -24.91 4.16
N VAL A 187 18.35 -24.55 2.92
CA VAL A 187 18.91 -23.38 2.23
C VAL A 187 17.79 -22.38 2.05
N VAL A 188 17.87 -21.22 2.69
CA VAL A 188 16.86 -20.15 2.58
C VAL A 188 17.41 -19.04 1.68
N VAL A 189 16.67 -18.69 0.64
CA VAL A 189 17.00 -17.63 -0.31
C VAL A 189 15.93 -16.54 -0.25
N GLU A 190 16.31 -15.34 0.15
CA GLU A 190 15.40 -14.18 0.31
C GLU A 190 15.80 -13.01 -0.61
N GLY A 191 14.81 -12.35 -1.20
CA GLY A 191 14.95 -11.09 -1.97
C GLY A 191 15.04 -11.29 -3.49
N THR A 192 15.75 -10.40 -4.20
CA THR A 192 15.88 -10.45 -5.67
C THR A 192 16.98 -11.40 -6.11
N LEU A 193 16.63 -12.54 -6.71
CA LEU A 193 17.57 -13.56 -7.14
C LEU A 193 17.94 -13.40 -8.63
N SER A 194 18.96 -12.58 -8.90
CA SER A 194 19.47 -12.31 -10.25
C SER A 194 20.85 -12.94 -10.51
N PHE A 195 21.38 -12.78 -11.73
CA PHE A 195 22.73 -13.18 -12.15
C PHE A 195 23.81 -12.71 -11.18
N LEU A 196 23.65 -11.49 -10.64
CA LEU A 196 24.59 -10.90 -9.70
C LEU A 196 24.58 -11.60 -8.33
N SER A 197 23.50 -12.31 -7.98
CA SER A 197 23.38 -13.13 -6.77
C SER A 197 23.89 -14.56 -6.97
N VAL A 198 24.16 -15.00 -8.21
CA VAL A 198 24.67 -16.35 -8.51
C VAL A 198 25.95 -16.70 -7.73
N PRO A 199 26.97 -15.82 -7.60
CA PRO A 199 28.16 -16.14 -6.82
C PRO A 199 27.87 -16.39 -5.33
N ALA A 200 26.94 -15.63 -4.74
CA ALA A 200 26.54 -15.80 -3.34
C ALA A 200 25.73 -17.10 -3.16
N LEU A 201 24.79 -17.36 -4.08
CA LEU A 201 24.03 -18.61 -4.14
C LEU A 201 24.98 -19.81 -4.29
N SER A 202 25.93 -19.74 -5.23
CA SER A 202 26.90 -20.80 -5.49
C SER A 202 27.78 -21.11 -4.29
N ARG A 203 28.19 -20.09 -3.52
CA ARG A 203 28.98 -20.27 -2.30
C ARG A 203 28.21 -21.09 -1.27
N VAL A 204 26.97 -20.69 -0.95
CA VAL A 204 26.15 -21.39 0.05
C VAL A 204 25.74 -22.78 -0.43
N LEU A 205 25.39 -22.93 -1.70
CA LEU A 205 25.11 -24.24 -2.29
C LEU A 205 26.35 -25.15 -2.35
N GLY A 206 27.56 -24.59 -2.33
CA GLY A 206 28.83 -25.31 -2.26
C GLY A 206 29.19 -25.78 -0.84
N GLU A 207 28.61 -25.18 0.20
CA GLU A 207 28.78 -25.60 1.60
C GLU A 207 27.93 -26.84 1.93
N VAL A 208 26.97 -27.20 1.06
CA VAL A 208 26.13 -28.38 1.21
C VAL A 208 26.95 -29.66 0.98
N PRO A 209 27.05 -30.57 1.97
CA PRO A 209 27.78 -31.83 1.81
C PRO A 209 27.08 -32.77 0.82
N ALA A 210 27.88 -33.43 -0.03
CA ALA A 210 27.37 -34.39 -1.01
C ALA A 210 26.62 -35.55 -0.33
N GLY A 211 25.49 -35.96 -0.91
CA GLY A 211 24.67 -37.05 -0.36
C GLY A 211 23.75 -36.63 0.80
N THR A 212 23.66 -35.34 1.13
CA THR A 212 22.70 -34.83 2.12
C THR A 212 21.35 -34.47 1.46
N PRO A 213 20.20 -34.89 2.02
CA PRO A 213 18.89 -34.38 1.62
C PRO A 213 18.81 -32.87 1.89
N VAL A 214 18.32 -32.08 0.92
CA VAL A 214 18.30 -30.61 1.01
C VAL A 214 16.91 -30.06 0.72
N ARG A 215 16.48 -29.08 1.51
CA ARG A 215 15.30 -28.25 1.25
C ARG A 215 15.75 -26.83 0.93
N ILE A 216 15.38 -26.33 -0.23
CA ILE A 216 15.63 -24.94 -0.67
C ILE A 216 14.32 -24.16 -0.56
N ASP A 217 14.26 -23.16 0.30
CA ASP A 217 13.13 -22.25 0.41
C ASP A 217 13.44 -20.96 -0.36
N LEU A 218 12.73 -20.74 -1.47
CA LEU A 218 12.84 -19.56 -2.32
C LEU A 218 11.78 -18.54 -1.93
N ILE A 219 12.14 -17.50 -1.21
CA ILE A 219 11.29 -16.36 -0.83
C ILE A 219 11.75 -15.16 -1.64
N VAL A 220 11.53 -15.20 -2.95
CA VAL A 220 12.11 -14.25 -3.90
C VAL A 220 11.03 -13.43 -4.60
N ASP A 221 11.25 -12.12 -4.69
CA ASP A 221 10.34 -11.21 -5.40
C ASP A 221 10.58 -11.24 -6.93
N TYR A 222 11.74 -11.76 -7.34
CA TYR A 222 12.17 -11.85 -8.74
C TYR A 222 13.27 -12.91 -8.90
N LEU A 223 13.21 -13.67 -10.00
CA LEU A 223 14.19 -14.68 -10.40
C LEU A 223 14.53 -14.51 -11.89
N ASP A 224 15.80 -14.30 -12.23
CA ASP A 224 16.24 -14.26 -13.64
C ASP A 224 16.71 -15.63 -14.16
N HIS A 225 16.88 -15.72 -15.48
CA HIS A 225 17.21 -16.97 -16.15
C HIS A 225 18.57 -17.55 -15.70
N ALA A 226 19.57 -16.69 -15.48
CA ALA A 226 20.90 -17.17 -15.10
C ALA A 226 20.92 -17.73 -13.67
N ALA A 227 20.17 -17.13 -12.74
CA ALA A 227 20.01 -17.68 -11.41
C ALA A 227 19.13 -18.93 -11.39
N TYR A 228 18.09 -18.99 -12.23
CA TYR A 228 17.31 -20.21 -12.45
C TYR A 228 18.19 -21.36 -12.96
N ASP A 229 18.95 -21.15 -14.03
CA ASP A 229 19.80 -22.19 -14.64
C ASP A 229 20.85 -22.69 -13.66
N HIS A 230 21.44 -21.78 -12.88
CA HIS A 230 22.41 -22.14 -11.85
C HIS A 230 21.79 -23.04 -10.76
N LEU A 231 20.62 -22.64 -10.24
CA LEU A 231 19.92 -23.39 -9.20
C LEU A 231 19.40 -24.73 -9.71
N ALA A 232 18.83 -24.75 -10.91
CA ALA A 232 18.34 -25.96 -11.57
C ALA A 232 19.49 -26.95 -11.84
N GLY A 233 20.59 -26.47 -12.42
CA GLY A 233 21.78 -27.29 -12.69
C GLY A 233 22.47 -27.78 -11.42
N TRP A 234 22.45 -27.02 -10.32
CA TRP A 234 22.90 -27.53 -9.02
C TRP A 234 21.95 -28.62 -8.47
N THR A 235 20.64 -28.39 -8.55
CA THR A 235 19.60 -29.31 -8.08
C THR A 235 19.65 -30.64 -8.83
N GLU A 236 19.82 -30.61 -10.15
CA GLU A 236 19.91 -31.80 -10.99
C GLU A 236 21.16 -32.62 -10.66
N ARG A 237 22.32 -31.98 -10.49
CA ARG A 237 23.55 -32.65 -10.05
C ARG A 237 23.42 -33.29 -8.67
N HIS A 238 22.79 -32.60 -7.72
CA HIS A 238 22.54 -33.14 -6.38
C HIS A 238 21.47 -34.24 -6.36
N ARG A 239 20.55 -34.28 -7.32
CA ARG A 239 19.63 -35.41 -7.48
C ARG A 239 20.29 -36.61 -8.14
N ALA A 240 21.23 -36.37 -9.06
CA ALA A 240 22.00 -37.42 -9.73
C ALA A 240 22.84 -38.26 -8.74
N THR A 241 23.19 -37.71 -7.57
CA THR A 241 23.85 -38.46 -6.48
C THR A 241 22.88 -39.30 -5.64
N GLY A 242 21.61 -39.44 -6.04
CA GLY A 242 20.58 -40.22 -5.34
C GLY A 242 19.89 -39.48 -4.19
N THR A 243 20.19 -38.19 -4.02
CA THR A 243 19.71 -37.36 -2.90
C THR A 243 18.40 -36.64 -3.19
N ARG A 244 17.56 -36.52 -2.16
CA ARG A 244 16.29 -35.79 -2.26
C ARG A 244 16.53 -34.29 -2.12
N VAL A 245 16.27 -33.52 -3.19
CA VAL A 245 16.27 -32.05 -3.17
C VAL A 245 14.85 -31.53 -3.38
N GLN A 246 14.31 -30.81 -2.39
CA GLN A 246 12.99 -30.16 -2.46
C GLN A 246 13.18 -28.65 -2.57
N VAL A 247 12.49 -28.02 -3.53
CA VAL A 247 12.49 -26.55 -3.70
C VAL A 247 11.08 -26.06 -3.41
N PHE A 248 10.94 -25.12 -2.47
CA PHE A 248 9.66 -24.60 -1.98
C PHE A 248 9.57 -23.09 -2.26
N GLU A 249 8.43 -22.64 -2.80
CA GLU A 249 8.13 -21.24 -3.07
C GLU A 249 6.80 -20.88 -2.38
N PRO A 250 6.75 -19.85 -1.53
CA PRO A 250 5.51 -19.36 -0.94
C PRO A 250 4.66 -18.58 -1.94
N GLY A 251 3.36 -18.87 -2.02
CA GLY A 251 2.42 -18.18 -2.92
C GLY A 251 2.22 -18.89 -4.27
N ALA A 252 2.94 -19.98 -4.51
CA ALA A 252 2.80 -20.82 -5.69
C ALA A 252 1.61 -21.80 -5.57
N ALA A 253 0.40 -21.28 -5.40
CA ALA A 253 -0.83 -22.06 -5.49
C ALA A 253 -1.97 -21.22 -6.07
N GLU A 254 -1.95 -21.02 -7.39
CA GLU A 254 -3.16 -20.93 -8.22
C GLU A 254 -2.80 -21.30 -9.66
N ALA A 255 -3.63 -22.14 -10.26
CA ALA A 255 -3.31 -23.03 -11.36
C ALA A 255 -3.80 -22.54 -12.73
N ALA A 256 -3.16 -23.10 -13.77
CA ALA A 256 -3.66 -23.47 -15.10
C ALA A 256 -4.87 -22.71 -15.69
N GLU A 257 -4.61 -21.93 -16.76
CA GLU A 257 -5.28 -22.04 -18.08
C GLU A 257 -4.87 -20.91 -19.05
N HIS A 258 -3.59 -20.53 -19.17
CA HIS A 258 -3.18 -19.55 -20.18
C HIS A 258 -1.86 -19.95 -20.85
N PRO A 259 -1.64 -19.58 -22.14
CA PRO A 259 -0.40 -19.90 -22.85
C PRO A 259 0.80 -19.35 -22.07
N ARG A 260 1.80 -20.22 -21.88
CA ARG A 260 3.01 -19.95 -21.08
C ARG A 260 3.64 -18.60 -21.52
N PRO A 261 3.65 -17.55 -20.68
CA PRO A 261 4.35 -16.32 -20.99
C PRO A 261 5.86 -16.55 -20.94
N ARG A 262 6.65 -15.65 -21.56
CA ARG A 262 8.12 -15.60 -21.41
C ARG A 262 8.59 -15.35 -19.97
N PHE A 263 7.66 -15.08 -19.05
CA PHE A 263 7.87 -14.68 -17.66
C PHE A 263 6.85 -15.43 -16.77
N ALA A 264 7.30 -16.27 -15.85
CA ALA A 264 6.44 -17.09 -14.98
C ALA A 264 7.19 -17.61 -13.74
N THR A 265 6.47 -17.84 -12.63
CA THR A 265 7.00 -18.41 -11.36
C THR A 265 7.25 -19.91 -11.48
N TRP A 266 8.05 -20.50 -10.57
CA TRP A 266 8.54 -21.89 -10.71
C TRP A 266 7.40 -22.92 -10.82
N SER A 267 6.28 -22.72 -10.13
CA SER A 267 5.10 -23.59 -10.19
C SER A 267 4.35 -23.52 -11.53
N GLN A 268 4.31 -22.34 -12.16
CA GLN A 268 3.66 -22.15 -13.46
C GLN A 268 4.35 -22.90 -14.60
N TRP A 269 5.66 -23.17 -14.46
CA TRP A 269 6.40 -23.98 -15.43
C TRP A 269 6.17 -25.49 -15.30
N ARG A 270 5.77 -25.98 -14.12
CA ARG A 270 5.67 -27.43 -13.85
C ARG A 270 4.32 -28.09 -14.13
N GLY A 271 3.21 -27.33 -14.19
CA GLY A 271 1.91 -27.85 -14.62
C GLY A 271 1.52 -29.22 -14.03
N ASP A 272 1.57 -29.38 -12.71
CA ASP A 272 1.29 -30.67 -12.07
C ASP A 272 -0.15 -30.73 -11.55
N GLU A 273 -1.02 -31.41 -12.29
CA GLU A 273 -2.47 -31.59 -12.01
C GLU A 273 -2.77 -32.64 -10.92
N THR A 274 -1.76 -33.16 -10.22
CA THR A 274 -1.93 -34.33 -9.33
C THR A 274 -1.99 -34.02 -7.83
N ALA A 275 -2.04 -32.75 -7.43
CA ALA A 275 -2.06 -32.37 -6.02
C ALA A 275 -3.40 -32.74 -5.34
N SER A 276 -3.34 -33.56 -4.28
CA SER A 276 -4.49 -33.91 -3.44
C SER A 276 -5.27 -32.65 -2.99
N PRO A 277 -6.62 -32.66 -2.91
CA PRO A 277 -7.42 -31.49 -2.52
C PRO A 277 -7.05 -30.88 -1.15
N ARG A 278 -6.43 -31.66 -0.26
CA ARG A 278 -5.94 -31.19 1.05
C ARG A 278 -4.58 -30.49 1.00
N ALA A 279 -3.82 -30.66 -0.08
CA ALA A 279 -2.44 -30.20 -0.17
C ALA A 279 -2.31 -28.67 -0.03
N PRO A 280 -3.17 -27.83 -0.66
CA PRO A 280 -3.12 -26.37 -0.48
C PRO A 280 -3.38 -25.96 0.97
N MET A 281 -4.36 -26.60 1.64
CA MET A 281 -4.69 -26.32 3.04
C MET A 281 -3.53 -26.67 3.97
N LEU A 282 -2.93 -27.85 3.80
CA LEU A 282 -1.78 -28.28 4.61
C LEU A 282 -0.54 -27.40 4.35
N ALA A 283 -0.33 -26.99 3.10
CA ALA A 283 0.74 -26.05 2.76
C ALA A 283 0.51 -24.67 3.42
N GLY A 284 -0.73 -24.17 3.45
CA GLY A 284 -1.08 -22.94 4.16
C GLY A 284 -0.84 -23.03 5.68
N VAL A 285 -1.23 -24.15 6.31
CA VAL A 285 -0.97 -24.41 7.74
C VAL A 285 0.53 -24.48 8.02
N ALA A 286 1.31 -25.16 7.18
CA ALA A 286 2.76 -25.21 7.30
C ALA A 286 3.38 -23.81 7.17
N ALA A 287 2.97 -23.03 6.17
CA ALA A 287 3.44 -21.66 5.97
C ALA A 287 3.09 -20.74 7.15
N TYR A 288 1.90 -20.88 7.73
CA TYR A 288 1.51 -20.17 8.95
C TYR A 288 2.49 -20.48 10.11
N HIS A 289 2.79 -21.76 10.38
CA HIS A 289 3.71 -22.13 11.45
C HIS A 289 5.14 -21.66 11.21
N GLU A 290 5.61 -21.72 9.97
CA GLU A 290 6.97 -21.32 9.59
C GLU A 290 7.18 -19.80 9.65
N ARG A 291 6.16 -18.99 9.33
CA ARG A 291 6.33 -17.54 9.09
C ARG A 291 5.55 -16.63 10.03
N THR A 292 4.31 -16.99 10.31
CA THR A 292 3.34 -16.09 10.95
C THR A 292 3.18 -16.42 12.43
N ALA A 293 3.25 -17.69 12.80
CA ALA A 293 2.99 -18.13 14.16
C ALA A 293 3.99 -17.53 15.17
N GLY A 294 5.25 -17.32 14.79
CA GLY A 294 6.24 -16.65 15.63
C GLY A 294 5.88 -15.18 15.92
N LEU A 295 5.36 -14.48 14.89
CA LEU A 295 4.96 -13.07 14.98
C LEU A 295 3.69 -12.86 15.79
N LEU A 296 2.70 -13.77 15.66
CA LEU A 296 1.43 -13.69 16.39
C LEU A 296 1.50 -14.22 17.82
N ARG A 297 2.52 -15.03 18.15
CA ARG A 297 2.62 -15.71 19.46
C ARG A 297 2.54 -14.78 20.67
N PRO A 298 3.18 -13.59 20.70
CA PRO A 298 3.04 -12.66 21.82
C PRO A 298 1.59 -12.19 21.99
N THR A 299 0.96 -11.69 20.92
CA THR A 299 -0.42 -11.22 20.92
C THR A 299 -1.41 -12.32 21.33
N LEU A 300 -1.27 -13.53 20.77
CA LEU A 300 -2.15 -14.65 21.13
C LEU A 300 -1.95 -15.14 22.57
N ARG A 301 -0.76 -14.96 23.16
CA ARG A 301 -0.52 -15.26 24.58
C ARG A 301 -1.24 -14.28 25.50
N GLU A 302 -1.29 -13.00 25.12
CA GLU A 302 -2.05 -11.98 25.86
C GLU A 302 -3.56 -12.28 25.81
N LEU A 303 -4.05 -12.72 24.64
CA LEU A 303 -5.46 -13.08 24.42
C LEU A 303 -5.84 -14.48 24.94
N ALA A 304 -4.89 -15.28 25.43
CA ALA A 304 -5.16 -16.66 25.85
C ALA A 304 -6.08 -16.75 27.09
N GLY A 305 -6.15 -15.67 27.89
CA GLY A 305 -6.96 -15.60 29.10
C GLY A 305 -8.44 -15.26 28.89
N GLY A 306 -8.83 -14.79 27.69
CA GLY A 306 -10.19 -14.36 27.38
C GLY A 306 -10.28 -13.51 26.12
N GLN A 307 -11.50 -13.22 25.69
CA GLN A 307 -11.78 -12.35 24.54
C GLN A 307 -12.57 -11.11 25.00
N ASP A 308 -12.21 -9.94 24.46
CA ASP A 308 -12.89 -8.65 24.71
C ASP A 308 -13.02 -7.86 23.40
N PRO A 309 -13.85 -8.34 22.45
CA PRO A 309 -13.95 -7.74 21.13
C PRO A 309 -14.73 -6.43 21.14
N SER A 310 -14.32 -5.48 20.31
CA SER A 310 -15.00 -4.20 20.15
C SER A 310 -16.30 -4.28 19.35
N GLY A 311 -16.60 -5.43 18.72
CA GLY A 311 -17.83 -5.61 17.95
C GLY A 311 -18.09 -7.05 17.51
N LEU A 312 -19.36 -7.34 17.18
CA LEU A 312 -19.77 -8.52 16.41
C LEU A 312 -19.85 -8.13 14.94
N LEU A 313 -19.22 -8.92 14.06
CA LEU A 313 -19.37 -8.79 12.62
C LEU A 313 -20.05 -10.02 12.03
N LEU A 314 -21.28 -9.83 11.53
CA LEU A 314 -22.07 -10.85 10.83
C LEU A 314 -21.91 -10.66 9.31
N SER A 315 -21.23 -11.58 8.64
CA SER A 315 -20.99 -11.50 7.19
C SER A 315 -21.50 -12.73 6.44
N CYS A 316 -21.50 -12.62 5.11
CA CYS A 316 -21.72 -13.78 4.26
C CYS A 316 -20.52 -14.73 4.35
N ALA A 317 -20.76 -16.03 4.21
CA ALA A 317 -19.74 -17.09 4.14
C ALA A 317 -19.09 -17.23 2.73
N ASP A 318 -19.33 -16.27 1.83
CA ASP A 318 -18.66 -16.22 0.53
C ASP A 318 -17.14 -16.10 0.73
N SER A 319 -16.37 -16.95 0.04
CA SER A 319 -14.91 -17.05 0.24
C SER A 319 -14.14 -15.79 -0.10
N ARG A 320 -14.76 -14.82 -0.79
CA ARG A 320 -14.18 -13.53 -1.15
C ARG A 320 -14.45 -12.44 -0.12
N VAL A 321 -15.35 -12.68 0.83
CA VAL A 321 -15.64 -11.76 1.93
C VAL A 321 -14.65 -12.03 3.06
N MET A 322 -13.78 -11.06 3.34
CA MET A 322 -12.70 -11.19 4.31
C MET A 322 -12.89 -10.19 5.47
N PRO A 323 -13.70 -10.53 6.49
CA PRO A 323 -13.99 -9.69 7.66
C PRO A 323 -12.84 -8.83 8.16
N ASN A 324 -11.71 -9.45 8.48
CA ASN A 324 -10.60 -8.76 9.12
C ASN A 324 -9.83 -7.85 8.17
N VAL A 325 -9.85 -8.17 6.87
CA VAL A 325 -9.18 -7.35 5.84
C VAL A 325 -10.01 -6.11 5.56
N ILE A 326 -11.31 -6.24 5.32
CA ILE A 326 -12.19 -5.12 4.95
C ILE A 326 -12.43 -4.14 6.10
N THR A 327 -12.21 -4.57 7.35
CA THR A 327 -12.32 -3.73 8.56
C THR A 327 -10.98 -3.31 9.14
N HIS A 328 -9.87 -3.84 8.61
CA HIS A 328 -8.52 -3.64 9.17
C HIS A 328 -8.43 -4.02 10.67
N SER A 329 -9.04 -5.15 11.04
CA SER A 329 -9.06 -5.63 12.43
C SER A 329 -8.02 -6.73 12.68
N GLY A 330 -7.43 -6.71 13.88
CA GLY A 330 -6.46 -7.68 14.37
C GLY A 330 -7.09 -8.87 15.09
N PRO A 331 -6.26 -9.83 15.56
CA PRO A 331 -6.73 -10.94 16.39
C PRO A 331 -7.40 -10.42 17.67
N GLY A 332 -8.62 -10.88 17.94
CA GLY A 332 -9.36 -10.52 19.16
C GLY A 332 -10.24 -9.28 19.05
N ASP A 333 -10.08 -8.45 18.03
CA ASP A 333 -10.83 -7.19 17.87
C ASP A 333 -12.31 -7.41 17.55
N LEU A 334 -12.64 -8.45 16.78
CA LEU A 334 -14.01 -8.74 16.34
C LEU A 334 -14.43 -10.16 16.69
N PHE A 335 -15.67 -10.30 17.14
CA PHE A 335 -16.37 -11.58 17.21
C PHE A 335 -17.09 -11.82 15.87
N THR A 336 -16.59 -12.71 15.03
CA THR A 336 -17.09 -12.87 13.65
C THR A 336 -18.03 -14.08 13.50
N VAL A 337 -19.16 -13.87 12.82
CA VAL A 337 -20.08 -14.95 12.41
C VAL A 337 -20.25 -14.88 10.90
N GLN A 338 -20.06 -16.02 10.22
CA GLN A 338 -20.25 -16.11 8.78
C GLN A 338 -21.33 -17.14 8.44
N ASN A 339 -22.31 -16.77 7.63
CA ASN A 339 -23.35 -17.68 7.14
C ASN A 339 -23.77 -17.36 5.71
N VAL A 340 -24.55 -18.24 5.08
CA VAL A 340 -25.02 -18.02 3.70
C VAL A 340 -26.00 -16.84 3.65
N GLY A 341 -25.61 -15.72 3.05
CA GLY A 341 -26.46 -14.54 2.88
C GLY A 341 -26.59 -13.63 4.10
N ASN A 342 -25.69 -13.74 5.09
CA ASN A 342 -25.60 -12.87 6.27
C ASN A 342 -26.92 -12.71 7.04
N LEU A 343 -27.74 -13.76 7.11
CA LEU A 343 -29.07 -13.75 7.70
C LEU A 343 -29.02 -13.89 9.24
N VAL A 344 -29.82 -13.09 9.94
CA VAL A 344 -30.03 -13.16 11.40
C VAL A 344 -31.12 -14.19 11.68
N ALA A 345 -30.79 -15.47 11.44
CA ALA A 345 -31.75 -16.56 11.51
C ALA A 345 -31.14 -17.85 12.07
N GLY A 346 -32.01 -18.78 12.46
CA GLY A 346 -31.60 -20.07 13.01
C GLY A 346 -31.00 -19.99 14.41
N THR A 347 -30.80 -21.17 15.01
CA THR A 347 -30.34 -21.30 16.40
C THR A 347 -28.90 -20.83 16.60
N SER A 348 -28.00 -21.17 15.67
CA SER A 348 -26.58 -20.82 15.77
C SER A 348 -26.34 -19.30 15.78
N VAL A 349 -26.93 -18.57 14.82
CA VAL A 349 -26.73 -17.11 14.73
C VAL A 349 -27.38 -16.40 15.91
N ARG A 350 -28.59 -16.80 16.31
CA ARG A 350 -29.26 -16.23 17.48
C ARG A 350 -28.46 -16.46 18.77
N ALA A 351 -27.89 -17.64 18.94
CA ALA A 351 -27.00 -17.94 20.07
C ALA A 351 -25.72 -17.07 20.02
N ALA A 352 -25.13 -16.87 18.84
CA ALA A 352 -23.95 -16.02 18.68
C ALA A 352 -24.25 -14.53 18.97
N VAL A 353 -25.39 -14.01 18.50
CA VAL A 353 -25.86 -12.65 18.83
C VAL A 353 -26.08 -12.51 20.33
N GLN A 354 -26.78 -13.48 20.97
CA GLN A 354 -26.98 -13.47 22.42
C GLN A 354 -25.66 -13.55 23.19
N TYR A 355 -24.71 -14.36 22.73
CA TYR A 355 -23.38 -14.45 23.35
C TYR A 355 -22.63 -13.13 23.24
N ALA A 356 -22.65 -12.50 22.07
CA ALA A 356 -22.02 -11.21 21.83
C ALA A 356 -22.60 -10.10 22.73
N THR A 357 -23.92 -10.04 22.89
CA THR A 357 -24.58 -8.99 23.69
C THR A 357 -24.60 -9.28 25.19
N SER A 358 -24.85 -10.53 25.58
CA SER A 358 -25.06 -10.89 27.00
C SER A 358 -23.78 -11.30 27.72
N VAL A 359 -22.85 -11.93 27.00
CA VAL A 359 -21.59 -12.46 27.59
C VAL A 359 -20.43 -11.52 27.30
N LEU A 360 -20.20 -11.20 26.01
CA LEU A 360 -19.08 -10.32 25.61
C LEU A 360 -19.41 -8.83 25.78
N ARG A 361 -20.71 -8.47 25.78
CA ARG A 361 -21.21 -7.08 25.87
C ARG A 361 -20.57 -6.16 24.83
N VAL A 362 -20.50 -6.64 23.58
CA VAL A 362 -19.91 -5.87 22.49
C VAL A 362 -20.71 -4.58 22.26
N PRO A 363 -20.04 -3.43 22.09
CA PRO A 363 -20.73 -2.15 21.90
C PRO A 363 -21.29 -1.97 20.48
N LEU A 364 -20.90 -2.80 19.52
CA LEU A 364 -21.21 -2.68 18.09
C LEU A 364 -21.60 -4.04 17.48
N ILE A 365 -22.64 -4.07 16.65
CA ILE A 365 -22.98 -5.17 15.75
C ILE A 365 -23.03 -4.65 14.32
N ALA A 366 -22.14 -5.17 13.47
CA ALA A 366 -22.08 -4.86 12.05
C ALA A 366 -22.61 -6.02 11.20
N VAL A 367 -23.46 -5.73 10.20
CA VAL A 367 -23.94 -6.70 9.21
C VAL A 367 -23.33 -6.36 7.84
N VAL A 368 -22.70 -7.33 7.20
CA VAL A 368 -21.99 -7.13 5.92
C VAL A 368 -22.63 -7.95 4.80
N GLY A 369 -23.26 -7.25 3.86
CA GLY A 369 -23.64 -7.78 2.55
C GLY A 369 -22.51 -7.63 1.54
N HIS A 370 -22.66 -8.24 0.35
CA HIS A 370 -21.66 -8.09 -0.72
C HIS A 370 -22.28 -8.23 -2.11
N SER A 371 -21.57 -7.70 -3.11
CA SER A 371 -21.93 -7.85 -4.52
C SER A 371 -21.85 -9.32 -4.98
N GLY A 372 -22.72 -9.74 -5.90
CA GLY A 372 -22.71 -11.10 -6.43
C GLY A 372 -23.02 -12.17 -5.39
N CYS A 373 -23.84 -11.86 -4.38
CA CYS A 373 -24.22 -12.81 -3.33
C CYS A 373 -25.06 -13.97 -3.89
N GLY A 374 -24.51 -15.18 -3.83
CA GLY A 374 -25.19 -16.40 -4.31
C GLY A 374 -26.51 -16.69 -3.60
N ALA A 375 -26.63 -16.33 -2.31
CA ALA A 375 -27.86 -16.48 -1.55
C ALA A 375 -28.98 -15.55 -2.08
N MET A 376 -28.64 -14.29 -2.36
CA MET A 376 -29.60 -13.31 -2.89
C MET A 376 -30.00 -13.65 -4.32
N ARG A 377 -29.06 -14.12 -5.14
CA ARG A 377 -29.37 -14.66 -6.47
C ARG A 377 -30.31 -15.86 -6.39
N GLY A 378 -30.05 -16.81 -5.49
CA GLY A 378 -30.96 -17.94 -5.25
C GLY A 378 -32.37 -17.54 -4.78
N LEU A 379 -32.51 -16.41 -4.08
CA LEU A 379 -33.82 -15.86 -3.73
C LEU A 379 -34.54 -15.23 -4.94
N LEU A 380 -33.81 -14.53 -5.81
CA LEU A 380 -34.36 -13.92 -7.02
C LEU A 380 -34.82 -14.97 -8.04
N ASP A 381 -33.97 -15.95 -8.31
CA ASP A 381 -34.21 -17.02 -9.29
C ASP A 381 -35.29 -18.01 -8.81
N GLY A 382 -35.63 -17.96 -7.52
CA GLY A 382 -36.40 -18.97 -6.82
C GLY A 382 -35.49 -20.12 -6.39
N VAL A 383 -35.74 -20.68 -5.20
CA VAL A 383 -35.04 -21.90 -4.76
C VAL A 383 -35.26 -22.97 -5.84
N PRO A 384 -34.20 -23.58 -6.41
CA PRO A 384 -34.35 -24.56 -7.48
C PRO A 384 -35.41 -25.61 -7.12
N THR A 385 -36.33 -25.89 -8.05
CA THR A 385 -37.44 -26.85 -7.90
C THR A 385 -37.01 -28.27 -7.54
N ASP A 386 -35.72 -28.54 -7.68
CA ASP A 386 -35.00 -29.78 -7.47
C ASP A 386 -34.29 -29.82 -6.09
N MET A 387 -34.42 -28.77 -5.28
CA MET A 387 -34.01 -28.68 -3.87
C MET A 387 -35.13 -28.29 -2.87
N PRO A 388 -36.39 -28.79 -2.93
CA PRO A 388 -37.47 -28.26 -2.07
C PRO A 388 -37.40 -28.66 -0.59
N ASP A 389 -36.58 -29.64 -0.18
CA ASP A 389 -36.55 -30.17 1.19
C ASP A 389 -35.13 -30.23 1.81
N GLY A 390 -34.21 -29.39 1.31
CA GLY A 390 -32.83 -29.31 1.81
C GLY A 390 -32.65 -28.22 2.87
N ALA A 391 -31.71 -28.44 3.81
CA ALA A 391 -31.37 -27.46 4.86
C ALA A 391 -31.03 -26.05 4.31
N LEU A 392 -30.51 -25.96 3.09
CA LEU A 392 -30.25 -24.69 2.40
C LEU A 392 -31.55 -23.97 1.99
N GLY A 393 -32.56 -24.69 1.49
CA GLY A 393 -33.86 -24.12 1.15
C GLY A 393 -34.56 -23.58 2.39
N ASP A 394 -34.57 -24.35 3.48
CA ASP A 394 -35.11 -23.91 4.77
C ASP A 394 -34.36 -22.70 5.33
N TRP A 395 -33.04 -22.66 5.19
CA TRP A 395 -32.24 -21.49 5.57
C TRP A 395 -32.62 -20.25 4.74
N LEU A 396 -32.72 -20.38 3.42
CA LEU A 396 -33.03 -19.25 2.53
C LEU A 396 -34.46 -18.72 2.73
N LYS A 397 -35.42 -19.51 3.23
CA LYS A 397 -36.74 -19.00 3.62
C LYS A 397 -36.66 -17.84 4.62
N ALA A 398 -35.60 -17.77 5.44
CA ALA A 398 -35.38 -16.64 6.33
C ALA A 398 -35.06 -15.32 5.60
N GLY A 399 -34.63 -15.38 4.34
CA GLY A 399 -34.43 -14.21 3.48
C GLY A 399 -35.69 -13.78 2.70
N ALA A 400 -36.81 -14.50 2.83
CA ALA A 400 -38.06 -14.16 2.13
C ALA A 400 -38.58 -12.75 2.45
N PRO A 401 -38.50 -12.23 3.70
CA PRO A 401 -38.86 -10.83 3.99
C PRO A 401 -38.00 -9.83 3.20
N SER A 402 -36.70 -10.07 3.04
CA SER A 402 -35.81 -9.22 2.24
C SER A 402 -36.20 -9.21 0.77
N LEU A 403 -36.51 -10.39 0.21
CA LEU A 403 -36.99 -10.52 -1.17
C LEU A 403 -38.35 -9.81 -1.36
N GLN A 404 -39.24 -9.94 -0.40
CA GLN A 404 -40.55 -9.29 -0.44
C GLN A 404 -40.40 -7.77 -0.38
N ALA A 405 -39.60 -7.24 0.55
CA ALA A 405 -39.32 -5.81 0.64
C ALA A 405 -38.69 -5.25 -0.65
N TYR A 406 -37.75 -5.98 -1.26
CA TYR A 406 -37.19 -5.62 -2.56
C TYR A 406 -38.27 -5.53 -3.65
N ARG A 407 -39.16 -6.53 -3.75
CA ARG A 407 -40.27 -6.55 -4.72
C ARG A 407 -41.30 -5.46 -4.49
N ASP A 408 -41.50 -5.09 -3.22
CA ASP A 408 -42.38 -3.99 -2.81
C ASP A 408 -41.74 -2.60 -3.04
N GLY A 409 -40.52 -2.54 -3.58
CA GLY A 409 -39.85 -1.29 -3.95
C GLY A 409 -39.15 -0.58 -2.78
N HIS A 410 -38.53 -1.34 -1.87
CA HIS A 410 -37.81 -0.77 -0.73
C HIS A 410 -36.86 0.39 -1.14
N PRO A 411 -36.82 1.52 -0.40
CA PRO A 411 -36.03 2.70 -0.79
C PRO A 411 -34.54 2.40 -1.06
N VAL A 412 -33.95 1.49 -0.27
CA VAL A 412 -32.57 1.01 -0.45
C VAL A 412 -32.36 0.33 -1.80
N ALA A 413 -33.33 -0.46 -2.28
CA ALA A 413 -33.25 -1.07 -3.60
C ALA A 413 -33.25 0.00 -4.69
N ALA A 414 -34.17 0.96 -4.59
CA ALA A 414 -34.26 2.07 -5.55
C ALA A 414 -32.97 2.91 -5.57
N ALA A 415 -32.34 3.14 -4.42
CA ALA A 415 -31.06 3.84 -4.34
C ALA A 415 -29.91 3.04 -4.97
N GLY A 416 -29.80 1.74 -4.67
CA GLY A 416 -28.79 0.87 -5.27
C GLY A 416 -28.91 0.79 -6.80
N LEU A 417 -30.13 0.62 -7.31
CA LEU A 417 -30.39 0.62 -8.76
C LEU A 417 -30.04 1.96 -9.42
N ARG A 418 -30.35 3.10 -8.78
CA ARG A 418 -29.94 4.43 -9.27
C ARG A 418 -28.42 4.61 -9.29
N ALA A 419 -27.71 3.98 -8.35
CA ALA A 419 -26.25 3.98 -8.29
C ALA A 419 -25.59 3.01 -9.30
N GLY A 420 -26.38 2.29 -10.11
CA GLY A 420 -25.89 1.41 -11.17
C GLY A 420 -25.66 -0.04 -10.76
N TYR A 421 -26.08 -0.43 -9.54
CA TYR A 421 -26.01 -1.82 -9.09
C TYR A 421 -27.11 -2.68 -9.72
N GLY A 422 -26.84 -3.98 -9.88
CA GLY A 422 -27.81 -4.96 -10.39
C GLY A 422 -28.86 -5.38 -9.35
N GLU A 423 -29.81 -6.23 -9.76
CA GLU A 423 -30.90 -6.70 -8.90
C GLU A 423 -30.41 -7.48 -7.68
N ALA A 424 -29.41 -8.35 -7.86
CA ALA A 424 -28.84 -9.16 -6.78
C ALA A 424 -28.11 -8.31 -5.74
N GLU A 425 -27.38 -7.29 -6.19
CA GLU A 425 -26.71 -6.30 -5.35
C GLU A 425 -27.72 -5.44 -4.58
N ALA A 426 -28.76 -4.95 -5.27
CA ALA A 426 -29.83 -4.17 -4.65
C ALA A 426 -30.58 -4.99 -3.59
N LEU A 427 -30.90 -6.25 -3.87
CA LEU A 427 -31.48 -7.17 -2.88
C LEU A 427 -30.52 -7.43 -1.70
N ALA A 428 -29.23 -7.60 -1.95
CA ALA A 428 -28.24 -7.76 -0.89
C ALA A 428 -28.16 -6.53 0.03
N MET A 429 -28.26 -5.32 -0.52
CA MET A 429 -28.33 -4.07 0.25
C MET A 429 -29.62 -3.98 1.08
N VAL A 430 -30.78 -4.32 0.50
CA VAL A 430 -32.05 -4.42 1.24
C VAL A 430 -31.95 -5.44 2.37
N ASN A 431 -31.32 -6.59 2.10
CA ASN A 431 -31.15 -7.63 3.09
C ASN A 431 -30.35 -7.13 4.29
N VAL A 432 -29.25 -6.39 4.09
CA VAL A 432 -28.50 -5.78 5.19
C VAL A 432 -29.40 -4.85 6.02
N ALA A 433 -30.16 -3.96 5.37
CA ALA A 433 -31.07 -3.05 6.07
C ALA A 433 -32.10 -3.81 6.93
N LEU A 434 -32.74 -4.86 6.38
CA LEU A 434 -33.69 -5.66 7.15
C LEU A 434 -33.05 -6.47 8.28
N GLN A 435 -31.82 -6.97 8.10
CA GLN A 435 -31.13 -7.68 9.18
C GLN A 435 -30.83 -6.75 10.37
N LEU A 436 -30.54 -5.47 10.11
CA LEU A 436 -30.42 -4.47 11.17
C LEU A 436 -31.76 -4.25 11.87
N ASP A 437 -32.88 -4.21 11.12
CA ASP A 437 -34.22 -4.10 11.71
C ASP A 437 -34.58 -5.31 12.57
N VAL A 438 -34.21 -6.52 12.14
CA VAL A 438 -34.37 -7.76 12.91
C VAL A 438 -33.57 -7.70 14.22
N LEU A 439 -32.32 -7.23 14.18
CA LEU A 439 -31.50 -7.05 15.39
C LEU A 439 -32.12 -6.00 16.32
N ARG A 440 -32.60 -4.88 15.79
CA ARG A 440 -33.27 -3.83 16.57
C ARG A 440 -34.56 -4.36 17.23
N ALA A 441 -35.35 -5.13 16.50
CA ALA A 441 -36.57 -5.75 17.03
C ALA A 441 -36.30 -6.79 18.14
N GLN A 442 -35.10 -7.37 18.18
CA GLN A 442 -34.66 -8.24 19.26
C GLN A 442 -34.23 -7.47 20.53
N GLY A 443 -34.15 -6.14 20.48
CA GLY A 443 -33.76 -5.31 21.62
C GLY A 443 -32.31 -5.51 22.03
N VAL A 444 -31.40 -5.70 21.06
CA VAL A 444 -29.96 -5.80 21.34
C VAL A 444 -29.45 -4.45 21.88
N ASP A 445 -28.69 -4.48 22.98
CA ASP A 445 -28.06 -3.28 23.56
C ASP A 445 -26.69 -3.05 22.93
N ALA A 446 -26.67 -2.68 21.65
CA ALA A 446 -25.45 -2.41 20.88
C ALA A 446 -25.73 -1.48 19.70
N GLU A 447 -24.75 -0.66 19.33
CA GLU A 447 -24.85 0.14 18.11
C GLU A 447 -24.92 -0.76 16.88
N LEU A 448 -25.76 -0.41 15.91
CA LEU A 448 -25.95 -1.16 14.68
C LEU A 448 -25.28 -0.47 13.48
N MET A 449 -24.57 -1.26 12.66
CA MET A 449 -23.90 -0.75 11.45
C MET A 449 -24.16 -1.68 10.25
N GLY A 450 -24.61 -1.12 9.13
CA GLY A 450 -24.73 -1.85 7.87
C GLY A 450 -23.54 -1.58 6.96
N LEU A 451 -22.96 -2.63 6.39
CA LEU A 451 -21.88 -2.54 5.42
C LEU A 451 -22.23 -3.32 4.15
N PHE A 452 -21.74 -2.85 3.01
CA PHE A 452 -21.83 -3.54 1.74
C PHE A 452 -20.46 -3.58 1.06
N PHE A 453 -19.92 -4.78 0.87
CA PHE A 453 -18.64 -4.99 0.20
C PHE A 453 -18.83 -5.25 -1.29
N ASP A 454 -18.40 -4.29 -2.11
CA ASP A 454 -18.41 -4.39 -3.56
C ASP A 454 -17.13 -5.08 -4.05
N ILE A 455 -17.22 -6.37 -4.34
CA ILE A 455 -16.09 -7.25 -4.65
C ILE A 455 -15.30 -6.76 -5.88
N PRO A 456 -15.94 -6.40 -7.03
CA PRO A 456 -15.22 -5.95 -8.21
C PRO A 456 -14.37 -4.69 -8.00
N THR A 457 -14.80 -3.79 -7.11
CA THR A 457 -14.12 -2.51 -6.85
C THR A 457 -13.30 -2.51 -5.57
N ALA A 458 -13.43 -3.57 -4.76
CA ALA A 458 -12.89 -3.69 -3.41
C ALA A 458 -13.31 -2.55 -2.46
N GLN A 459 -14.44 -1.88 -2.73
CA GLN A 459 -14.97 -0.83 -1.87
C GLN A 459 -15.91 -1.38 -0.80
N VAL A 460 -15.84 -0.80 0.39
CA VAL A 460 -16.82 -1.02 1.47
C VAL A 460 -17.69 0.23 1.57
N LEU A 461 -18.98 0.07 1.33
CA LEU A 461 -19.99 1.10 1.52
C LEU A 461 -20.62 0.95 2.90
N VAL A 462 -21.03 2.07 3.48
CA VAL A 462 -21.71 2.13 4.77
C VAL A 462 -23.17 2.52 4.57
N PHE A 463 -24.06 1.86 5.31
CA PHE A 463 -25.48 2.14 5.28
C PHE A 463 -25.80 3.43 6.03
N ASP A 464 -26.40 4.40 5.33
CA ASP A 464 -26.94 5.62 5.90
C ASP A 464 -28.46 5.46 6.11
N ALA A 465 -28.87 5.25 7.35
CA ALA A 465 -30.28 5.04 7.72
C ALA A 465 -31.14 6.30 7.46
N GLY A 466 -30.56 7.50 7.50
CA GLY A 466 -31.28 8.74 7.25
C GLY A 466 -31.62 8.92 5.76
N ALA A 467 -30.72 8.49 4.88
CA ALA A 467 -30.89 8.55 3.43
C ALA A 467 -31.46 7.27 2.80
N ASN A 468 -31.52 6.17 3.56
CA ASN A 468 -31.86 4.83 3.06
C ASN A 468 -31.00 4.41 1.86
N GLU A 469 -29.69 4.62 1.93
CA GLU A 469 -28.76 4.23 0.88
C GLU A 469 -27.37 3.86 1.40
N PHE A 470 -26.60 3.16 0.58
CA PHE A 470 -25.21 2.81 0.86
C PHE A 470 -24.28 3.82 0.19
N ARG A 471 -23.33 4.36 0.96
CA ARG A 471 -22.39 5.39 0.49
C ARG A 471 -20.95 5.01 0.80
N PRO A 472 -19.97 5.44 -0.02
CA PRO A 472 -18.57 5.36 0.36
C PRO A 472 -18.32 6.10 1.67
N LEU A 473 -17.37 5.61 2.47
CA LEU A 473 -16.97 6.27 3.72
C LEU A 473 -16.08 7.49 3.40
N ASP A 474 -16.67 8.69 3.38
CA ASP A 474 -15.92 9.95 3.38
C ASP A 474 -15.59 10.36 4.82
N ARG A 475 -14.30 10.55 5.13
CA ARG A 475 -13.81 10.88 6.49
C ARG A 475 -14.39 12.17 7.08
N ASP A 476 -14.96 13.05 6.24
CA ASP A 476 -15.44 14.38 6.62
C ASP A 476 -16.98 14.46 6.79
N THR A 477 -17.72 13.38 6.50
CA THR A 477 -19.20 13.39 6.59
C THR A 477 -19.67 12.48 7.74
N PRO A 478 -20.26 13.03 8.81
CA PRO A 478 -20.85 12.21 9.87
C PRO A 478 -22.04 11.42 9.32
N LEU A 479 -21.98 10.09 9.43
CA LEU A 479 -23.10 9.20 9.11
C LEU A 479 -24.06 9.14 10.30
N ALA A 480 -25.37 9.16 10.04
CA ALA A 480 -26.35 8.90 11.08
C ALA A 480 -26.21 7.43 11.54
N PRO A 481 -26.04 7.16 12.85
CA PRO A 481 -25.99 5.78 13.33
C PRO A 481 -27.29 5.06 12.97
N ALA A 482 -27.22 3.75 12.67
CA ALA A 482 -28.42 2.98 12.35
C ALA A 482 -29.28 2.70 13.60
N GLY A 483 -28.95 3.28 14.76
CA GLY A 483 -29.67 3.18 16.02
C GLY A 483 -28.87 2.48 17.11
N ARG A 484 -29.37 2.61 18.35
CA ARG A 484 -29.03 1.74 19.49
C ARG A 484 -30.16 0.76 19.72
#